data_AF-A0A0J6VUK3-F1
#
_entry.id   AF-A0A0J6VUK3-F1
#
_cell.length_a   1.000
_cell.length_b   1.000
_cell.length_c   1.000
_cell.angle_alpha   90.00
_cell.angle_beta   90.00
_cell.angle_gamma   90.00
#
_symmetry.space_group_name_H-M   'P 1'
#
loop_
_entity.id
_entity.type
_entity.pdbx_description
1 polymer ?
#
loop_
_entity_poly.entity_id
_entity_poly.type
_entity_poly.pdbx_seq_one_letter_code
_entity_poly.pdbx_strand_id
1 'polypeptide(L)' 'MSDTTSARHVFWRTVTVAGLSTVGALVWSSRRRSAGGRHEMPDLPGAHEDGTFHVTPDGRLQQD' A
#
# COMPACT_ATOMS: atom_id res chain seq x y z
N MET A 1 -18.98 40.14 -25.92
CA MET A 1 -19.61 39.10 -25.07
C MET A 1 -18.89 37.79 -25.34
N SER A 2 -17.76 37.57 -24.69
CA SER A 2 -16.90 36.38 -24.92
C SER A 2 -16.40 35.74 -23.62
N ASP A 3 -16.58 36.41 -22.47
CA ASP A 3 -15.99 35.97 -21.19
C ASP A 3 -16.77 34.86 -20.48
N THR A 4 -18.08 34.75 -20.70
CA THR A 4 -18.94 33.81 -19.97
C THR A 4 -18.72 32.35 -20.39
N THR A 5 -18.40 32.11 -21.66
CA THR A 5 -18.06 30.78 -22.19
C THR A 5 -16.76 30.28 -21.57
N SER A 6 -15.72 31.13 -21.51
CA SER A 6 -14.43 30.81 -20.89
C SER A 6 -14.59 30.49 -19.40
N ALA A 7 -15.34 31.31 -18.66
CA ALA A 7 -15.62 31.09 -17.24
C ALA A 7 -16.34 29.76 -16.98
N ARG A 8 -17.31 29.39 -17.83
CA ARG A 8 -18.03 28.11 -17.74
C ARG A 8 -17.11 26.90 -17.98
N HIS A 9 -16.21 26.99 -18.97
CA HIS A 9 -15.25 25.92 -19.23
C HIS A 9 -14.27 25.73 -18.06
N VAL A 10 -13.77 26.83 -17.49
CA VAL A 10 -12.91 26.80 -16.30
C VAL A 10 -13.67 26.19 -15.12
N PHE A 11 -14.92 26.58 -14.89
CA PHE A 11 -15.75 26.01 -13.83
C PHE A 11 -15.90 24.50 -13.95
N TRP A 12 -16.35 24.00 -15.10
CA TRP A 12 -16.55 22.56 -15.29
C TRP A 12 -15.23 21.78 -15.21
N ARG A 13 -14.13 22.33 -15.72
CA ARG A 13 -12.81 21.72 -15.57
C ARG A 13 -12.42 21.56 -14.10
N THR A 14 -12.61 22.60 -13.29
CA THR A 14 -12.33 22.57 -11.86
C THR A 14 -13.20 21.55 -11.13
N VAL A 15 -14.50 21.52 -11.43
CA VAL A 15 -15.44 20.55 -10.84
C VAL A 15 -15.02 19.11 -11.19
N THR A 16 -14.67 18.84 -12.44
CA THR A 16 -14.20 17.51 -12.86
C THR A 16 -12.90 17.12 -12.17
N VAL A 17 -11.91 18.01 -12.12
CA VAL A 17 -10.62 17.73 -11.47
C VAL A 17 -10.81 17.49 -9.97
N ALA A 18 -11.59 18.33 -9.29
CA ALA A 18 -11.88 18.19 -7.86
C ALA A 18 -12.64 16.88 -7.57
N GLY A 19 -13.65 16.55 -8.39
CA GLY A 19 -14.42 15.31 -8.27
C GLY A 19 -13.54 14.07 -8.42
N LEU A 20 -12.74 13.99 -9.49
CA LEU A 20 -11.83 12.87 -9.73
C LEU A 20 -10.78 12.74 -8.62
N SER A 21 -10.23 13.86 -8.15
CA SER A 21 -9.24 13.86 -7.06
C SER A 21 -9.85 13.34 -5.76
N THR A 22 -11.09 13.73 -5.45
CA THR A 22 -11.79 13.28 -4.24
C THR A 22 -12.06 11.77 -4.27
N VAL A 23 -12.56 11.26 -5.41
CA VAL A 23 -12.79 9.82 -5.60
C VAL A 23 -11.47 9.05 -5.49
N GLY A 24 -10.40 9.52 -6.14
CA GLY A 24 -9.08 8.92 -6.06
C GLY A 24 -8.55 8.88 -4.62
N ALA A 25 -8.70 9.96 -3.86
CA ALA A 25 -8.31 10.04 -2.46
C ALA A 25 -9.09 9.05 -1.58
N LEU A 26 -10.40 8.91 -1.81
CA LEU A 26 -11.25 7.95 -1.09
C LEU A 26 -10.85 6.51 -1.37
N VAL A 27 -10.61 6.16 -2.63
CA VAL A 27 -10.15 4.82 -3.04
C VAL A 27 -8.78 4.51 -2.45
N TRP A 28 -7.83 5.45 -2.55
CA TRP A 28 -6.49 5.28 -2.00
C TRP A 28 -6.51 5.12 -0.48
N SER A 29 -7.27 5.96 0.23
CA SER A 29 -7.43 5.89 1.68
C SER A 29 -8.06 4.56 2.11
N SER A 30 -9.12 4.12 1.42
CA SER A 30 -9.78 2.83 1.68
C SER A 30 -8.83 1.67 1.45
N ARG A 31 -8.11 1.66 0.31
CA ARG A 31 -7.12 0.63 -0.02
C ARG A 31 -6.00 0.55 1.01
N ARG A 32 -5.48 1.70 1.44
CA ARG A 32 -4.42 1.76 2.47
C ARG A 32 -4.89 1.17 3.80
N ARG A 33 -6.14 1.44 4.19
CA ARG A 33 -6.75 0.87 5.40
C ARG A 33 -6.96 -0.63 5.27
N SER A 34 -7.37 -1.12 4.10
CA SER A 34 -7.56 -2.56 3.85
C SER A 34 -6.25 -3.34 3.81
N ALA A 35 -5.17 -2.75 3.28
CA ALA A 35 -3.87 -3.41 3.15
C ALA A 35 -3.09 -3.53 4.48
N GLY A 36 -3.47 -2.78 5.52
CA GLY A 36 -2.81 -2.81 6.84
C GLY A 36 -3.53 -3.63 7.90
N GLY A 37 -4.69 -4.23 7.61
CA GLY A 37 -5.54 -4.91 8.60
C GLY A 37 -5.31 -6.41 8.75
N ARG A 38 -4.36 -6.97 7.99
CA ARG A 38 -3.98 -8.39 8.05
C ARG A 38 -2.47 -8.48 8.00
N HIS A 39 -1.82 -7.98 9.04
CA HIS A 39 -0.57 -8.63 9.41
C HIS A 39 -1.01 -10.02 9.85
N GLU A 40 -0.90 -11.02 8.96
CA GLU A 40 -1.03 -12.39 9.41
C GLU A 40 -0.04 -12.53 10.57
N MET A 41 -0.58 -12.79 11.76
CA MET A 41 0.28 -13.21 12.86
C MET A 41 0.88 -14.51 12.36
N PRO A 42 2.22 -14.61 12.19
CA PRO A 42 2.80 -15.88 11.79
C PRO A 42 2.32 -16.93 12.79
N ASP A 43 1.82 -18.06 12.29
CA ASP A 43 1.21 -19.11 13.11
C ASP A 43 2.16 -19.60 14.23
N LEU A 44 3.45 -19.31 14.06
CA LEU A 44 4.53 -19.61 14.99
C LEU A 44 5.34 -18.33 15.26
N PRO A 45 5.55 -17.92 16.53
CA PRO A 45 6.48 -16.85 16.85
C PRO A 45 7.89 -17.29 16.41
N GLY A 46 8.42 -16.67 15.35
CA GLY A 46 9.76 -17.00 14.83
C GLY A 46 9.78 -17.89 13.58
N ALA A 47 8.75 -17.88 12.73
CA ALA A 47 8.80 -18.44 11.37
C ALA A 47 9.75 -17.67 10.43
N HIS A 48 11.00 -17.45 10.86
CA HIS A 48 12.13 -17.47 9.97
C HIS A 48 12.38 -18.95 9.66
N GLU A 49 12.68 -19.32 8.42
CA GLU A 49 13.03 -20.70 8.14
C GLU A 49 14.28 -21.04 8.96
N ASP A 50 14.08 -21.82 10.04
CA ASP A 50 15.15 -22.47 10.78
C ASP A 50 15.76 -23.50 9.83
N GLY A 51 16.63 -23.01 8.92
CA GLY A 51 17.64 -23.87 8.34
C GLY A 51 18.26 -24.62 9.50
N THR A 52 18.17 -25.95 9.48
CA THR A 52 18.70 -26.80 10.54
C THR A 52 20.22 -26.66 10.50
N PHE A 53 20.73 -25.64 11.18
CA PHE A 53 22.15 -25.41 11.32
C PHE A 53 22.62 -26.33 12.44
N HIS A 54 23.22 -27.46 12.07
CA HIS A 54 23.87 -28.31 13.04
C HIS A 54 25.22 -27.67 13.39
N VAL A 55 25.39 -27.25 14.65
CA VAL A 55 26.67 -26.79 15.17
C VAL A 55 27.50 -28.04 15.48
N THR A 56 28.49 -28.33 14.64
CA THR A 56 29.44 -29.40 14.92
C THR A 56 30.29 -29.01 16.14
N PRO A 57 30.70 -29.95 17.02
CA PRO A 57 31.44 -29.65 18.25
C PRO A 57 32.80 -28.93 18.06
N ASP A 58 33.26 -28.76 16.82
CA ASP A 58 34.40 -27.92 16.43
C ASP A 58 34.02 -26.45 16.13
N GLY A 59 32.76 -26.08 16.32
CA GLY A 59 32.24 -24.73 16.16
C GLY A 59 31.87 -24.34 14.72
N ARG A 60 31.76 -25.30 13.80
CA ARG A 60 31.33 -25.04 12.42
C ARG A 60 29.82 -25.22 12.26
N LEU A 61 29.20 -24.30 11.53
CA LEU A 61 27.80 -24.37 11.13
C LEU A 61 27.69 -25.17 9.84
N GLN A 62 26.97 -26.29 9.88
CA GLN A 62 26.62 -27.08 8.70
C GLN A 62 25.12 -26.98 8.45
N GLN A 63 24.76 -26.68 7.20
CA GLN A 63 23.39 -26.66 6.72
C GLN A 63 23.16 -27.94 5.93
N ASP A 64 22.09 -28.67 6.23
CA ASP A 64 21.66 -29.86 5.47
C ASP A 64 21.13 -29.50 4.07
#